data_AF-A0A4V2AA87-F1
#
_entry.id   AF-A0A4V2AA87-F1
#
_cell.length_a   1.000
_cell.length_b   1.000
_cell.length_c   1.000
_cell.angle_alpha   90.00
_cell.angle_beta   90.00
_cell.angle_gamma   90.00
#
_symmetry.space_group_name_H-M   'P 1'
#
loop_
_entity.id
_entity.type
_entity.pdbx_description
1 polymer ?
#
loop_
_entity_poly.entity_id
_entity_poly.type
_entity_poly.pdbx_seq_one_letter_code
_entity_poly.pdbx_strand_id
1 'polypeptide(L)'
;MKFRFLLSFIVPLFLLLTACATRPPLEANWPTDIPPREFFIAHYESDLENKTSQDVDEYLLWVIRFYNGWELYRNGWTKVTEDSLHGVNDPSLRQEIRTKMGLIGEGIACEWAKGKKDRRILTRHVVVWGNALIESIKRDQELALINRVLADVNGLLLNQVALDEVKAERYFPRDDDVFM
;
A
#
# COMPACT_ATOMS: atom_id res chain seq x y z
N MET A 1 8.21 32.26 -60.68
CA MET A 1 8.81 30.89 -60.73
C MET A 1 10.21 31.00 -60.14
N LYS A 2 10.67 30.27 -59.12
CA LYS A 2 10.18 29.06 -58.46
C LYS A 2 10.64 29.06 -56.99
N PHE A 3 9.68 28.71 -56.15
CA PHE A 3 9.75 28.38 -54.73
C PHE A 3 10.70 27.19 -54.51
N ARG A 4 11.96 27.44 -54.13
CA ARG A 4 12.93 26.39 -53.82
C ARG A 4 13.94 26.97 -52.84
N PHE A 5 13.76 26.78 -51.54
CA PHE A 5 14.82 26.75 -50.51
C PHE A 5 14.27 26.77 -49.07
N LEU A 6 12.95 26.81 -48.87
CA LEU A 6 12.34 26.80 -47.54
C LEU A 6 11.82 25.43 -47.06
N LEU A 7 11.96 24.38 -47.86
CA LEU A 7 11.44 23.04 -47.50
C LEU A 7 12.43 22.13 -46.76
N SER A 8 13.70 22.51 -46.61
CA SER A 8 14.73 21.57 -46.15
C SER A 8 15.02 21.60 -44.64
N PHE A 9 14.39 22.49 -43.87
CA PHE A 9 14.60 22.59 -42.41
C PHE A 9 13.39 22.20 -41.57
N ILE A 10 12.24 21.87 -42.18
CA ILE A 10 11.00 21.52 -41.45
C ILE A 10 10.93 20.02 -41.13
N VAL A 11 11.68 19.18 -41.85
CA VAL A 11 11.60 17.72 -41.73
C VAL A 11 12.32 17.14 -40.49
N PRO A 12 13.42 17.69 -39.92
CA PRO A 12 14.04 17.06 -38.75
C PRO A 12 13.31 17.34 -37.43
N LEU A 13 12.43 18.35 -37.37
CA LEU A 13 11.80 18.78 -36.11
C LEU A 13 10.58 17.92 -35.71
N PHE A 14 9.99 17.20 -36.67
CA PHE A 14 8.83 16.33 -36.40
C PHE A 14 9.17 14.93 -35.88
N LEU A 15 10.45 14.52 -35.89
CA LEU A 15 10.90 13.21 -35.41
C LEU A 15 11.22 13.17 -33.90
N LEU A 16 11.15 14.31 -33.20
CA LEU A 16 11.42 14.39 -31.76
C LEU A 16 10.16 14.33 -30.88
N LEU A 17 8.97 14.20 -31.47
CA LEU A 17 7.69 14.17 -30.74
C LEU A 17 7.08 12.76 -30.59
N THR A 18 7.71 11.70 -31.11
CA THR A 18 7.21 10.32 -30.98
C THR A 18 7.78 9.55 -29.79
N ALA A 19 8.47 10.22 -28.87
CA ALA A 19 8.76 9.65 -27.55
C ALA A 19 7.50 9.70 -26.66
N CYS A 20 6.39 9.15 -27.15
CA CYS A 20 5.37 8.61 -26.27
C CYS A 20 6.07 7.49 -25.52
N ALA A 21 6.51 7.75 -24.29
CA ALA A 21 7.04 6.74 -23.40
C ALA A 21 5.96 5.67 -23.23
N THR A 22 6.02 4.61 -24.03
CA THR A 22 5.26 3.39 -23.83
C THR A 22 5.75 2.80 -22.52
N ARG A 23 5.12 3.21 -21.42
CA ARG A 23 5.28 2.50 -20.16
C ARG A 23 4.77 1.09 -20.42
N PRO A 24 5.56 0.05 -20.11
CA PRO A 24 5.05 -1.31 -20.25
C PRO A 24 3.77 -1.41 -19.42
N PRO A 25 2.71 -2.04 -19.97
CA PRO A 25 1.45 -2.17 -19.26
C PRO A 25 1.72 -2.84 -17.91
N LEU A 26 1.11 -2.29 -16.85
CA LEU A 26 1.32 -2.76 -15.48
C LEU A 26 1.04 -4.27 -15.35
N GLU A 27 0.12 -4.78 -16.18
CA GLU A 27 -0.23 -6.20 -16.29
C GLU A 27 0.98 -7.11 -16.52
N ALA A 28 1.92 -6.71 -17.38
CA ALA A 28 3.06 -7.55 -17.76
C ALA A 28 4.09 -7.68 -16.64
N ASN A 29 4.02 -6.84 -15.61
CA ASN A 29 5.02 -6.73 -14.54
C ASN A 29 4.41 -6.82 -13.13
N TRP A 30 3.26 -7.49 -12.98
CA TRP A 30 2.66 -7.68 -11.65
C TRP A 30 3.57 -8.56 -10.77
N PRO A 31 3.95 -8.12 -9.55
CA PRO A 31 4.80 -8.92 -8.66
C PRO A 31 4.13 -10.23 -8.23
N THR A 32 4.90 -11.31 -8.12
CA THR A 32 4.39 -12.64 -7.75
C THR A 32 4.28 -12.86 -6.24
N ASP A 33 4.88 -11.97 -5.46
CA ASP A 33 4.96 -12.00 -3.99
C ASP A 33 3.84 -11.21 -3.29
N ILE A 34 2.94 -10.60 -4.08
CA ILE A 34 1.77 -9.85 -3.60
C ILE A 34 0.49 -10.54 -4.09
N PRO A 35 -0.70 -10.23 -3.53
CA PRO A 35 -1.94 -10.89 -3.96
C PRO A 35 -2.22 -10.70 -5.46
N PRO A 36 -2.99 -11.61 -6.09
CA PRO A 36 -3.24 -11.58 -7.52
C PRO A 36 -3.83 -10.25 -7.97
N ARG A 37 -3.43 -9.77 -9.15
CA ARG A 37 -3.89 -8.50 -9.71
C ARG A 37 -5.42 -8.43 -9.78
N GLU A 38 -6.05 -9.54 -10.16
CA GLU A 38 -7.49 -9.68 -10.36
C GLU A 38 -8.29 -9.42 -9.07
N PHE A 39 -7.70 -9.73 -7.90
CA PHE A 39 -8.30 -9.41 -6.61
C PHE A 39 -8.47 -7.90 -6.43
N PHE A 40 -7.42 -7.12 -6.76
CA PHE A 40 -7.45 -5.67 -6.64
C PHE A 40 -8.31 -5.01 -7.71
N ILE A 41 -8.31 -5.54 -8.94
CA ILE A 41 -9.23 -5.09 -10.00
C ILE A 41 -10.68 -5.29 -9.56
N ALA A 42 -11.04 -6.47 -9.05
CA ALA A 42 -12.39 -6.71 -8.59
C ALA A 42 -12.81 -5.73 -7.50
N HIS A 43 -11.90 -5.40 -6.58
CA HIS A 43 -12.15 -4.39 -5.54
C HIS A 43 -12.36 -2.99 -6.15
N TYR A 44 -11.47 -2.57 -7.06
CA TYR A 44 -11.58 -1.29 -7.76
C TYR A 44 -12.89 -1.17 -8.56
N GLU A 45 -13.25 -2.22 -9.31
CA GLU A 45 -14.47 -2.24 -10.13
C GLU A 45 -15.75 -2.11 -9.31
N SER A 46 -15.73 -2.60 -8.07
CA SER A 46 -16.86 -2.51 -7.14
C SER A 46 -17.00 -1.14 -6.45
N ASP A 47 -15.97 -0.29 -6.51
CA ASP A 47 -15.93 1.02 -5.86
C ASP A 47 -16.24 2.15 -6.85
N LEU A 48 -17.52 2.50 -6.96
CA LEU A 48 -17.97 3.53 -7.90
C LEU A 48 -17.41 4.92 -7.56
N GLU A 49 -17.16 5.22 -6.29
CA GLU A 49 -16.64 6.53 -5.87
C GLU A 49 -15.19 6.68 -6.32
N ASN A 50 -14.34 5.68 -6.03
CA ASN A 50 -12.93 5.71 -6.43
C ASN A 50 -12.76 5.78 -7.95
N LYS A 51 -13.62 5.07 -8.71
CA LYS A 51 -13.60 5.10 -10.19
C LYS A 51 -13.87 6.47 -10.79
N THR A 52 -14.50 7.39 -10.06
CA THR A 52 -14.70 8.76 -10.53
C THR A 52 -13.48 9.65 -10.31
N SER A 53 -12.58 9.26 -9.40
CA SER A 53 -11.48 10.11 -8.94
C SER A 53 -10.10 9.60 -9.35
N GLN A 54 -9.96 8.33 -9.70
CA GLN A 54 -8.69 7.67 -9.96
C GLN A 54 -8.83 6.62 -11.09
N ASP A 55 -7.82 6.49 -11.95
CA ASP A 55 -7.75 5.42 -12.96
C ASP A 55 -7.22 4.10 -12.36
N VAL A 56 -7.60 2.96 -12.97
CA VAL A 56 -7.21 1.62 -12.49
C VAL A 56 -5.70 1.42 -12.46
N ASP A 57 -4.96 1.94 -13.43
CA ASP A 57 -3.50 1.81 -13.46
C ASP A 57 -2.84 2.62 -12.33
N GLU A 58 -3.43 3.79 -11.99
CA GLU A 58 -2.97 4.58 -10.85
C GLU A 58 -3.24 3.85 -9.53
N TYR A 59 -4.45 3.32 -9.34
CA TYR A 59 -4.81 2.53 -8.17
C TYR A 59 -3.87 1.33 -7.99
N LEU A 60 -3.66 0.54 -9.04
CA LEU A 60 -2.80 -0.64 -9.01
C LEU A 60 -1.32 -0.28 -8.78
N LEU A 61 -0.85 0.86 -9.27
CA LEU A 61 0.49 1.36 -8.94
C LEU A 61 0.63 1.63 -7.44
N TRP A 62 -0.39 2.20 -6.80
CA TRP A 62 -0.39 2.43 -5.36
C TRP A 62 -0.44 1.14 -4.54
N VAL A 63 -1.17 0.12 -5.02
CA VAL A 63 -1.14 -1.23 -4.44
C VAL A 63 0.29 -1.80 -4.45
N ILE A 64 0.98 -1.75 -5.59
CA ILE A 64 2.37 -2.23 -5.70
C ILE A 64 3.29 -1.46 -4.74
N ARG A 65 3.15 -0.14 -4.66
CA ARG A 65 3.94 0.69 -3.73
C ARG A 65 3.68 0.38 -2.26
N PHE A 66 2.46 -0.02 -1.91
CA PHE A 66 2.14 -0.44 -0.55
C PHE A 66 2.90 -1.71 -0.17
N TYR A 67 2.89 -2.73 -1.03
CA TYR A 67 3.55 -4.01 -0.75
C TYR A 67 5.08 -3.94 -0.86
N ASN A 68 5.58 -3.31 -1.91
CA ASN A 68 7.02 -3.32 -2.23
C ASN A 68 7.77 -2.14 -1.62
N GLY A 69 7.03 -1.14 -1.12
CA GLY A 69 7.59 0.11 -0.65
C GLY A 69 7.85 1.10 -1.79
N TRP A 70 8.26 2.29 -1.40
CA TRP A 70 8.55 3.42 -2.28
C TRP A 70 9.42 4.45 -1.54
N GLU A 71 9.75 5.56 -2.18
CA GLU A 71 10.73 6.55 -1.69
C GLU A 71 10.47 7.01 -0.23
N LEU A 72 9.21 7.23 0.14
CA LEU A 72 8.83 7.71 1.48
C LEU A 72 8.61 6.59 2.51
N TYR A 73 8.38 5.36 2.05
CA TYR A 73 8.16 4.20 2.90
C TYR A 73 8.89 3.01 2.28
N ARG A 74 10.18 2.91 2.57
CA ARG A 74 11.10 1.97 1.91
C ARG A 74 10.78 0.52 2.23
N ASN A 75 10.31 0.26 3.44
CA ASN A 75 9.96 -1.09 3.88
C ASN A 75 8.48 -1.32 3.58
N GLY A 76 8.15 -1.83 2.39
CA GLY A 76 6.77 -2.16 2.05
C GLY A 76 6.15 -3.23 2.94
N TRP A 77 4.85 -3.48 2.79
CA TRP A 77 4.11 -4.46 3.59
C TRP A 77 4.69 -5.88 3.53
N THR A 78 5.24 -6.28 2.38
CA THR A 78 5.91 -7.58 2.23
C THR A 78 7.06 -7.71 3.21
N LYS A 79 7.90 -6.67 3.33
CA LYS A 79 9.02 -6.67 4.28
C LYS A 79 8.57 -6.69 5.73
N VAL A 80 7.54 -5.91 6.09
CA VAL A 80 6.96 -5.92 7.44
C VAL A 80 6.43 -7.32 7.79
N THR A 81 5.80 -8.01 6.83
CA THR A 81 5.30 -9.38 7.00
C THR A 81 6.44 -10.38 7.20
N GLU A 82 7.52 -10.27 6.43
CA GLU A 82 8.70 -11.11 6.60
C GLU A 82 9.39 -10.92 7.96
N ASP A 83 9.52 -9.67 8.39
CA ASP A 83 10.12 -9.32 9.68
C ASP A 83 9.28 -9.85 10.85
N SER A 84 7.96 -9.77 10.74
CA SER A 84 7.01 -10.36 11.69
C SER A 84 7.23 -11.87 11.81
N LEU A 85 7.41 -12.55 10.68
CA LEU A 85 7.69 -13.99 10.67
C LEU A 85 9.12 -14.36 11.13
N HIS A 86 10.00 -13.40 11.41
CA HIS A 86 11.39 -13.69 11.75
C HIS A 86 11.52 -14.24 13.18
N GLY A 87 12.10 -15.43 13.34
CA GLY A 87 12.28 -16.07 14.65
C GLY A 87 11.09 -16.91 15.13
N VAL A 88 9.96 -16.88 14.41
CA VAL A 88 8.81 -17.75 14.69
C VAL A 88 9.08 -19.17 14.17
N ASN A 89 9.47 -20.06 15.09
CA ASN A 89 9.83 -21.45 14.78
C ASN A 89 8.64 -22.41 14.74
N ASP A 90 7.56 -22.12 15.48
CA ASP A 90 6.35 -22.94 15.46
C ASP A 90 5.63 -22.78 14.10
N PRO A 91 5.51 -23.86 13.29
CA PRO A 91 4.84 -23.80 11.99
C PRO A 91 3.39 -23.33 12.06
N SER A 92 2.65 -23.69 13.11
CA SER A 92 1.23 -23.31 13.24
C SER A 92 1.10 -21.82 13.50
N LEU A 93 1.87 -21.30 14.46
CA LEU A 93 1.92 -19.88 14.76
C LEU A 93 2.41 -19.06 13.55
N ARG A 94 3.44 -19.55 12.86
CA ARG A 94 3.95 -18.93 11.63
C ARG A 94 2.88 -18.83 10.55
N GLN A 95 2.07 -19.88 10.37
CA GLN A 95 0.96 -19.86 9.41
C GLN A 95 -0.16 -18.92 9.85
N GLU A 96 -0.48 -18.88 11.15
CA GLU A 96 -1.48 -17.94 11.70
C GLU A 96 -1.07 -16.49 11.45
N ILE A 97 0.17 -16.12 11.79
CA ILE A 97 0.73 -14.78 11.55
C ILE A 97 0.66 -14.45 10.06
N ARG A 98 1.11 -15.36 9.19
CA ARG A 98 1.07 -15.16 7.72
C ARG A 98 -0.34 -14.88 7.22
N THR A 99 -1.32 -15.67 7.66
CA THR A 99 -2.73 -15.48 7.27
C THR A 99 -3.24 -14.11 7.71
N LYS A 100 -3.02 -13.71 8.96
CA LYS A 100 -3.51 -12.41 9.46
C LYS A 100 -2.81 -11.23 8.80
N MET A 101 -1.50 -11.32 8.60
CA MET A 101 -0.73 -10.29 7.88
C MET A 101 -1.19 -10.16 6.42
N GLY A 102 -1.58 -11.27 5.79
CA GLY A 102 -2.23 -11.27 4.47
C GLY A 102 -3.54 -10.48 4.49
N LEU A 103 -4.45 -10.81 5.40
CA LEU A 103 -5.74 -10.14 5.56
C LEU A 103 -5.60 -8.64 5.85
N ILE A 104 -4.68 -8.26 6.74
CA ILE A 104 -4.36 -6.86 7.03
C ILE A 104 -3.85 -6.17 5.76
N GLY A 105 -2.89 -6.80 5.06
CA GLY A 105 -2.30 -6.26 3.86
C GLY A 105 -3.33 -6.00 2.76
N GLU A 106 -4.20 -6.97 2.50
CA GLU A 106 -5.28 -6.86 1.52
C GLU A 106 -6.24 -5.72 1.88
N GLY A 107 -6.71 -5.66 3.13
CA GLY A 107 -7.62 -4.62 3.59
C GLY A 107 -7.01 -3.21 3.50
N ILE A 108 -5.74 -3.07 3.89
CA ILE A 108 -5.03 -1.79 3.77
C ILE A 108 -4.82 -1.42 2.31
N ALA A 109 -4.30 -2.34 1.48
CA ALA A 109 -3.98 -2.07 0.08
C ALA A 109 -5.21 -1.61 -0.69
N CYS A 110 -6.34 -2.32 -0.52
CA CYS A 110 -7.60 -2.02 -1.19
C CYS A 110 -8.13 -0.62 -0.85
N GLU A 111 -7.94 -0.17 0.39
CA GLU A 111 -8.49 1.12 0.85
C GLU A 111 -7.50 2.27 0.70
N TRP A 112 -6.23 2.07 1.06
CA TRP A 112 -5.21 3.11 1.10
C TRP A 112 -4.78 3.57 -0.30
N ALA A 113 -4.85 2.68 -1.30
CA ALA A 113 -4.51 2.94 -2.69
C ALA A 113 -5.52 3.86 -3.42
N LYS A 114 -6.72 4.03 -2.84
CA LYS A 114 -7.78 4.91 -3.36
C LYS A 114 -7.35 6.39 -3.37
N GLY A 115 -8.11 7.19 -4.11
CA GLY A 115 -8.05 8.65 -4.06
C GLY A 115 -8.11 9.19 -2.62
N LYS A 116 -7.35 10.24 -2.32
CA LYS A 116 -7.19 10.76 -0.95
C LYS A 116 -8.49 11.10 -0.22
N LYS A 117 -9.53 11.51 -0.96
CA LYS A 117 -10.82 11.94 -0.40
C LYS A 117 -11.73 10.76 -0.04
N ASP A 118 -11.49 9.61 -0.66
CA ASP A 118 -12.44 8.48 -0.67
C ASP A 118 -11.98 7.36 0.27
N ARG A 119 -10.78 7.50 0.86
CA ARG A 119 -10.15 6.48 1.70
C ARG A 119 -10.40 6.68 3.21
N ARG A 120 -10.69 5.58 3.88
CA ARG A 120 -10.81 5.44 5.34
C ARG A 120 -9.49 5.06 6.01
N ILE A 121 -8.55 4.49 5.25
CA ILE A 121 -7.20 4.20 5.72
C ILE A 121 -6.24 5.24 5.15
N LEU A 122 -5.62 5.99 6.04
CA LEU A 122 -4.74 7.12 5.72
C LEU A 122 -3.29 6.73 5.91
N THR A 123 -2.38 7.46 5.26
CA THR A 123 -0.93 7.23 5.37
C THR A 123 -0.45 7.20 6.82
N ARG A 124 -1.03 8.02 7.71
CA ARG A 124 -0.70 8.00 9.14
C ARG A 124 -1.01 6.64 9.81
N HIS A 125 -2.08 5.97 9.39
CA HIS A 125 -2.48 4.67 9.97
C HIS A 125 -1.49 3.59 9.55
N VAL A 126 -1.13 3.56 8.26
CA VAL A 126 -0.11 2.65 7.73
C VAL A 126 1.22 2.80 8.47
N VAL A 127 1.65 4.05 8.71
CA VAL A 127 2.87 4.34 9.47
C VAL A 127 2.76 3.90 10.93
N VAL A 128 1.64 4.20 11.60
CA VAL A 128 1.40 3.78 13.00
C VAL A 128 1.45 2.26 13.12
N TRP A 129 0.76 1.52 12.25
CA TRP A 129 0.74 0.07 12.29
C TRP A 129 2.10 -0.55 11.94
N GLY A 130 2.77 -0.06 10.89
CA GLY A 130 4.10 -0.55 10.51
C GLY A 130 5.11 -0.40 11.64
N ASN A 131 5.16 0.79 12.27
CA ASN A 131 6.03 1.02 13.42
C ASN A 131 5.65 0.16 14.62
N ALA A 132 4.35 0.00 14.87
CA ALA A 132 3.89 -0.79 16.00
C ALA A 132 4.27 -2.27 15.84
N LEU A 133 4.08 -2.84 14.65
CA LEU A 133 4.43 -4.23 14.35
C LEU A 133 5.93 -4.50 14.49
N ILE A 134 6.77 -3.58 14.02
CA ILE A 134 8.22 -3.69 14.21
C ILE A 134 8.60 -3.67 15.70
N GLU A 135 7.91 -2.86 16.50
CA GLU A 135 8.16 -2.76 17.93
C GLU A 135 7.64 -3.98 18.71
N SER A 136 6.51 -4.57 18.33
CA SER A 136 5.98 -5.76 19.01
C SER A 136 6.88 -6.99 18.87
N ILE A 137 7.61 -7.12 17.76
CA ILE A 137 8.63 -8.16 17.56
C ILE A 137 9.69 -8.07 18.66
N LYS A 138 10.12 -6.87 19.04
CA LYS A 138 11.13 -6.68 20.10
C LYS A 138 10.60 -6.98 21.51
N ARG A 139 9.28 -7.02 21.67
CA ARG A 139 8.59 -7.19 22.96
C ARG A 139 7.92 -8.56 23.11
N ASP A 140 8.14 -9.48 22.18
CA ASP A 140 7.48 -10.79 22.11
C ASP A 140 5.93 -10.70 22.16
N GLN A 141 5.36 -9.63 21.60
CA GLN A 141 3.92 -9.31 21.62
C GLN A 141 3.28 -9.35 20.23
N GLU A 142 3.96 -9.96 19.27
CA GLU A 142 3.65 -9.85 17.85
C GLU A 142 2.22 -10.29 17.50
N LEU A 143 1.83 -11.53 17.83
CA LEU A 143 0.49 -12.04 17.51
C LEU A 143 -0.62 -11.22 18.17
N ALA A 144 -0.42 -10.79 19.42
CA ALA A 144 -1.38 -9.96 20.13
C ALA A 144 -1.56 -8.62 19.42
N LEU A 145 -0.46 -7.99 18.96
CA LEU A 145 -0.55 -6.76 18.21
C LEU A 145 -1.18 -6.95 16.82
N ILE A 146 -0.82 -8.01 16.10
CA ILE A 146 -1.41 -8.35 14.80
C ILE A 146 -2.94 -8.46 14.91
N ASN A 147 -3.44 -9.12 15.96
CA ASN A 147 -4.89 -9.22 16.21
C ASN A 147 -5.54 -7.84 16.40
N ARG A 148 -4.88 -6.93 17.12
CA ARG A 148 -5.38 -5.57 17.35
C ARG A 148 -5.37 -4.74 16.06
N VAL A 149 -4.31 -4.84 15.26
CA VAL A 149 -4.22 -4.16 13.95
C VAL A 149 -5.30 -4.68 13.00
N LEU A 150 -5.50 -6.00 12.92
CA LEU A 150 -6.57 -6.58 12.11
C LEU A 150 -7.95 -6.09 12.53
N ALA A 151 -8.22 -6.00 13.84
CA ALA A 151 -9.46 -5.44 14.36
C ALA A 151 -9.65 -3.97 13.97
N ASP A 152 -8.60 -3.15 14.07
CA ASP A 152 -8.67 -1.73 13.73
C ASP A 152 -8.81 -1.50 12.21
N VAL A 153 -8.17 -2.31 11.37
CA VAL A 153 -8.37 -2.29 9.91
C VAL A 153 -9.83 -2.59 9.57
N ASN A 154 -10.36 -3.70 10.08
CA ASN A 154 -11.77 -4.05 9.86
C ASN A 154 -12.71 -2.97 10.40
N GLY A 155 -12.39 -2.42 11.58
CA GLY A 155 -13.16 -1.35 12.21
C GLY A 155 -13.20 -0.08 11.38
N LEU A 156 -12.07 0.33 10.79
CA LEU A 156 -12.02 1.48 9.89
C LEU A 156 -12.81 1.22 8.59
N LEU A 157 -12.68 0.05 7.98
CA LEU A 157 -13.40 -0.31 6.76
C LEU A 157 -14.92 -0.37 6.97
N LEU A 158 -15.36 -0.79 8.16
CA LEU A 158 -16.77 -0.86 8.56
C LEU A 158 -17.29 0.42 9.23
N ASN A 159 -16.49 1.49 9.30
CA ASN A 159 -16.81 2.73 10.00
C ASN A 159 -17.18 2.54 11.50
N GLN A 160 -16.62 1.52 12.15
CA GLN A 160 -16.79 1.21 13.57
C GLN A 160 -15.68 1.81 14.45
N VAL A 161 -14.56 2.21 13.85
CA VAL A 161 -13.44 2.88 14.52
C VAL A 161 -13.25 4.25 13.88
N ALA A 162 -13.17 5.30 14.69
CA ALA A 162 -12.94 6.64 14.17
C ALA A 162 -11.49 6.81 13.67
N LEU A 163 -11.31 7.63 12.63
CA LEU A 163 -10.01 7.83 11.99
C LEU A 163 -8.92 8.37 12.94
N ASP A 164 -9.31 9.03 14.03
CA ASP A 164 -8.43 9.67 15.01
C ASP A 164 -8.17 8.78 16.25
N GLU A 165 -8.83 7.62 16.36
CA GLU A 165 -8.53 6.65 17.41
C GLU A 165 -7.25 5.85 17.14
N VAL A 166 -6.91 5.64 15.87
CA VAL A 166 -5.70 4.92 15.47
C VAL A 166 -4.49 5.86 15.56
N LYS A 167 -3.85 5.86 16.74
CA LYS A 167 -2.64 6.61 17.11
C LYS A 167 -1.60 5.68 17.75
N ALA A 168 -0.34 6.11 17.81
CA ALA A 168 0.75 5.29 18.35
C ALA A 168 0.48 4.84 19.80
N GLU A 169 -0.07 5.75 20.61
CA GLU A 169 -0.39 5.55 22.03
C GLU A 169 -1.44 4.45 22.24
N ARG A 170 -2.25 4.14 21.22
CA ARG A 170 -3.21 3.02 21.27
C ARG A 170 -2.48 1.68 21.42
N TYR A 171 -1.31 1.52 20.79
CA TYR A 171 -0.58 0.25 20.77
C TYR A 171 0.51 0.19 21.82
N PHE A 172 1.22 1.32 22.00
CA PHE A 172 2.25 1.48 23.01
C PHE A 172 2.02 2.81 23.73
N PRO A 173 1.24 2.81 24.82
CA PRO A 173 1.07 3.98 25.67
C PRO A 173 2.43 4.49 26.11
N ARG A 174 2.59 5.82 26.22
CA ARG A 174 3.78 6.38 26.84
C ARG A 174 3.75 5.99 28.31
N ASP A 175 4.87 5.48 28.82
CA ASP A 175 5.08 5.27 30.25
C ASP A 175 5.23 6.65 30.91
N ASP A 176 4.13 7.37 31.07
CA ASP A 176 4.11 8.69 31.74
C ASP A 176 4.22 8.55 33.27
N ASP A 177 4.38 7.33 33.81
CA ASP A 177 4.36 7.00 35.24
C ASP A 177 5.70 6.54 35.85
N VAL A 178 6.85 6.78 35.20
CA VAL A 178 8.18 6.46 35.81
C VAL A 178 8.78 7.65 36.59
N PHE A 179 8.07 8.78 36.65
CA PHE A 179 8.47 9.96 37.42
C PHE A 179 7.30 10.52 38.26
N MET A 180 6.80 9.73 39.21
CA MET A 180 6.00 10.18 40.36
C MET A 180 6.52 9.53 41.64
#